data_AF-A0A972JSK8-F1
#
_entry.id   AF-A0A972JSK8-F1
#
_cell.length_a   1.000
_cell.length_b   1.000
_cell.length_c   1.000
_cell.angle_alpha   90.00
_cell.angle_beta   90.00
_cell.angle_gamma   90.00
#
_symmetry.space_group_name_H-M   'P 1'
#
loop_
_entity.id
_entity.type
_entity.pdbx_description
1 polymer ?
#
loop_
_entity_poly.entity_id
_entity_poly.type
_entity_poly.pdbx_seq_one_letter_code
_entity_poly.pdbx_strand_id
1 'polypeptide(L)'
;MTITDRMLIGAIAGNPAAYKGAGEYRYCRTEQQIYFTSANDPHPFDELDWVSLPSLNPDGSNILSRAFQRFITHWPLERQHELEHFALKKGWDMAMELKYGGGALEDHEASEWQEIINARLEQLMKQARSQIDKEE
;
A
#
# COMPACT_ATOMS: atom_id res chain seq x y z
N MET A 1 5.08 18.50 -15.62
CA MET A 1 5.24 17.15 -16.22
C MET A 1 4.03 16.34 -15.81
N THR A 2 3.34 15.67 -16.73
CA THR A 2 2.14 14.92 -16.37
C THR A 2 2.51 13.69 -15.53
N ILE A 3 1.94 13.58 -14.34
CA ILE A 3 2.09 12.42 -13.46
C ILE A 3 1.60 11.15 -14.16
N THR A 4 2.36 10.05 -14.06
CA THR A 4 2.01 8.76 -14.67
C THR A 4 1.34 7.82 -13.68
N ASP A 5 0.57 6.84 -14.16
CA ASP A 5 -0.08 5.85 -13.29
C ASP A 5 0.94 5.02 -12.52
N ARG A 6 2.09 4.72 -13.13
CA ARG A 6 3.20 4.03 -12.46
C ARG A 6 3.73 4.83 -11.27
N MET A 7 3.84 6.16 -11.40
CA MET A 7 4.25 7.01 -10.29
C MET A 7 3.21 7.01 -9.17
N LEU A 8 1.91 7.08 -9.51
CA LEU A 8 0.83 6.99 -8.54
C LEU A 8 0.84 5.65 -7.80
N ILE A 9 0.95 4.54 -8.53
CA ILE A 9 1.01 3.19 -7.94
C ILE A 9 2.19 3.09 -6.97
N GLY A 10 3.38 3.57 -7.36
CA GLY A 10 4.56 3.57 -6.50
C GLY A 10 4.35 4.37 -5.21
N ALA A 11 3.79 5.59 -5.34
CA ALA A 11 3.48 6.42 -4.17
C ALA A 11 2.44 5.77 -3.26
N ILE A 12 1.34 5.25 -3.81
CA ILE A 12 0.25 4.60 -3.06
C ILE A 12 0.72 3.34 -2.34
N ALA A 13 1.54 2.52 -2.99
CA ALA A 13 2.09 1.29 -2.41
C ALA A 13 2.98 1.58 -1.19
N GLY A 14 3.78 2.64 -1.27
CA GLY A 14 4.69 3.06 -0.20
C GLY A 14 4.12 4.10 0.76
N ASN A 15 2.84 4.49 0.63
CA ASN A 15 2.26 5.57 1.43
C ASN A 15 1.88 5.09 2.83
N PRO A 16 2.48 5.60 3.91
CA PRO A 16 2.03 5.27 5.26
C PRO A 16 0.68 5.90 5.61
N ALA A 17 0.27 6.98 4.91
CA ALA A 17 -0.95 7.75 5.19
C ALA A 17 -1.09 8.15 6.67
N ALA A 18 0.03 8.54 7.29
CA ALA A 18 0.12 8.88 8.70
C ALA A 18 0.89 10.19 8.89
N TYR A 19 0.32 11.32 8.45
CA TYR A 19 0.98 12.64 8.49
C TYR A 19 1.63 13.00 9.83
N LYS A 20 0.96 12.69 10.96
CA LYS A 20 1.50 12.96 12.31
C LYS A 20 2.60 11.98 12.77
N GLY A 21 2.78 10.87 12.06
CA GLY A 21 3.72 9.80 12.37
C GLY A 21 4.77 9.67 11.26
N ALA A 22 4.76 8.54 10.56
CA ALA A 22 5.73 8.22 9.51
C ALA A 22 5.69 9.18 8.30
N GLY A 23 4.60 9.94 8.13
CA GLY A 23 4.37 10.83 6.99
C GLY A 23 3.39 10.25 5.97
N GLU A 24 3.20 10.98 4.88
CA GLU A 24 2.32 10.56 3.78
C GLU A 24 2.73 11.16 2.44
N TYR A 25 2.35 10.47 1.36
CA TYR A 25 2.42 11.02 0.02
C TYR A 25 1.16 11.82 -0.30
N ARG A 26 1.37 13.00 -0.89
CA ARG A 26 0.34 13.92 -1.39
C ARG A 26 0.63 14.26 -2.85
N TYR A 27 -0.38 14.80 -3.53
CA TYR A 27 -0.24 15.39 -4.85
C TYR A 27 -0.56 16.89 -4.77
N CYS A 28 0.39 17.74 -5.15
CA CYS A 28 0.18 19.17 -5.32
C CYS A 28 -0.40 19.43 -6.71
N ARG A 29 -1.60 20.02 -6.79
CA ARG A 29 -2.26 20.35 -8.06
C ARG A 29 -1.63 21.55 -8.74
N THR A 30 -1.19 22.54 -7.96
CA THR A 30 -0.53 23.74 -8.47
C THR A 30 0.77 23.40 -9.22
N GLU A 31 1.62 22.57 -8.61
CA GLU A 31 2.92 22.16 -9.15
C GLU A 31 2.85 20.85 -9.96
N GLN A 32 1.68 20.21 -9.95
CA GLN A 32 1.41 18.93 -10.61
C GLN A 32 2.37 17.80 -10.22
N GLN A 33 2.72 17.70 -8.93
CA GLN A 33 3.79 16.83 -8.45
C GLN A 33 3.38 16.01 -7.21
N ILE A 34 3.81 14.75 -7.16
CA ILE A 34 3.79 13.93 -5.93
C ILE A 34 4.90 14.40 -5.00
N TYR A 35 4.57 14.63 -3.74
CA TYR A 35 5.56 14.93 -2.72
C TYR A 35 5.26 14.14 -1.44
N PHE A 36 6.29 13.97 -0.61
CA PHE A 36 6.17 13.36 0.71
C PHE A 36 6.23 14.45 1.78
N THR A 37 5.47 14.29 2.85
CA THR A 37 5.48 15.25 3.96
C THR A 37 5.09 14.59 5.28
N SER A 38 5.50 15.20 6.39
CA SER A 38 5.07 14.82 7.74
C SER A 38 4.94 16.06 8.62
N ALA A 39 4.31 15.91 9.79
CA ALA A 39 4.23 16.99 10.77
C ALA A 39 5.61 17.44 11.30
N ASN A 40 6.62 16.57 11.27
CA ASN A 40 7.99 16.86 11.73
C ASN A 40 8.87 17.44 10.62
N ASP A 41 8.49 17.25 9.35
CA ASP A 41 9.19 17.72 8.16
C ASP A 41 8.15 18.16 7.12
N PRO A 42 7.50 19.33 7.34
CA PRO A 42 6.47 19.83 6.46
C PRO A 42 7.08 20.28 5.13
N HIS A 43 6.45 19.92 4.02
CA HIS A 43 6.92 20.31 2.70
C HIS A 43 6.32 21.68 2.32
N PRO A 44 7.02 22.57 1.60
CA PRO A 44 6.47 23.87 1.19
C PRO A 44 5.15 23.79 0.41
N PHE A 45 4.88 22.65 -0.24
CA PHE A 45 3.64 22.41 -0.97
C PHE A 45 2.42 22.20 -0.06
N ASP A 46 2.59 22.04 1.25
CA ASP A 46 1.48 21.96 2.19
C ASP A 46 0.65 23.25 2.28
N GLU A 47 1.23 24.38 1.87
CA GLU A 47 0.55 25.69 1.77
C GLU A 47 -0.11 25.93 0.40
N LEU A 48 0.00 24.97 -0.54
CA LEU A 48 -0.60 25.03 -1.87
C LEU A 48 -1.87 24.18 -1.97
N ASP A 49 -2.48 24.12 -3.15
CA ASP A 49 -3.60 23.21 -3.42
C ASP A 49 -3.08 21.77 -3.57
N TRP A 50 -3.41 20.91 -2.61
CA TRP A 50 -2.98 19.52 -2.57
C TRP A 50 -4.10 18.56 -2.22
N VAL A 51 -3.90 17.29 -2.59
CA VAL A 51 -4.74 16.16 -2.16
C VAL A 51 -3.88 15.05 -1.59
N SER A 52 -4.33 14.42 -0.50
CA SER A 52 -3.67 13.23 0.04
C SER A 52 -3.88 12.05 -0.90
N LEU A 53 -2.80 11.33 -1.21
CA LEU A 53 -2.92 10.08 -1.95
C LEU A 53 -3.47 8.97 -1.04
N PRO A 54 -4.23 8.01 -1.59
CA PRO A 54 -4.61 6.82 -0.83
C PRO A 54 -3.37 5.99 -0.47
N SER A 55 -3.57 5.03 0.43
CA SER A 55 -2.54 4.08 0.85
C SER A 55 -3.05 2.65 0.69
N LEU A 56 -2.16 1.77 0.23
CA LEU A 56 -2.41 0.33 0.19
C LEU A 56 -2.51 -0.26 1.60
N ASN A 57 -1.63 0.17 2.50
CA ASN A 57 -1.55 -0.29 3.89
C ASN A 57 -1.22 0.88 4.82
N PRO A 58 -2.24 1.68 5.21
CA PRO A 58 -2.01 2.78 6.14
C PRO A 58 -1.38 2.28 7.44
N ASP A 59 -0.48 3.08 8.01
CA ASP A 59 0.23 2.72 9.22
C ASP A 59 -0.76 2.44 10.37
N GLY A 60 -0.50 1.37 11.11
CA GLY A 60 -1.39 0.88 12.18
C GLY A 60 -2.73 0.25 11.73
N SER A 61 -3.03 0.17 10.43
CA SER A 61 -4.34 -0.32 9.96
C SER A 61 -4.48 -1.84 9.92
N ASN A 62 -3.36 -2.57 9.76
CA ASN A 62 -3.32 -4.02 9.53
C ASN A 62 -4.23 -4.51 8.38
N ILE A 63 -4.53 -3.65 7.40
CA ILE A 63 -5.48 -3.98 6.32
C ILE A 63 -4.94 -5.12 5.46
N LEU A 64 -3.67 -5.08 5.08
CA LEU A 64 -3.06 -6.15 4.29
C LEU A 64 -3.00 -7.47 5.06
N SER A 65 -2.62 -7.45 6.34
CA SER A 65 -2.58 -8.66 7.17
C SER A 65 -3.97 -9.31 7.27
N ARG A 66 -5.04 -8.51 7.47
CA ARG A 66 -6.42 -9.04 7.50
C ARG A 66 -6.89 -9.52 6.13
N ALA A 67 -6.48 -8.87 5.05
CA ALA A 67 -6.78 -9.31 3.69
C ALA A 67 -6.09 -10.65 3.40
N PHE A 68 -4.83 -10.79 3.80
CA PHE A 68 -4.07 -12.02 3.64
C PHE A 68 -4.62 -13.17 4.50
N GLN A 69 -4.99 -12.91 5.75
CA GLN A 69 -5.67 -13.89 6.61
C GLN A 69 -6.95 -14.42 5.96
N ARG A 70 -7.75 -13.53 5.34
CA ARG A 70 -8.93 -13.95 4.57
C ARG A 70 -8.56 -14.71 3.31
N PHE A 71 -7.52 -14.27 2.61
CA PHE A 71 -6.99 -14.93 1.44
C PHE A 71 -6.65 -16.37 1.78
N ILE A 72 -5.81 -16.66 2.78
CA ILE A 72 -5.39 -18.05 3.05
C ILE A 72 -6.52 -19.00 3.47
N THR A 73 -7.72 -18.50 3.85
CA THR A 73 -8.85 -19.36 4.25
C THR A 73 -9.34 -20.34 3.17
N HIS A 74 -9.02 -20.12 1.89
CA HIS A 74 -9.39 -21.04 0.81
C HIS A 74 -8.41 -22.21 0.64
N TRP A 75 -7.27 -22.20 1.35
CA TRP A 75 -6.25 -23.26 1.28
C TRP A 75 -6.55 -24.42 2.23
N PRO A 76 -5.87 -25.57 2.09
CA PRO A 76 -5.95 -26.64 3.07
C PRO A 76 -5.59 -26.15 4.49
N LEU A 77 -6.30 -26.65 5.51
CA LEU A 77 -6.14 -26.20 6.91
C LEU A 77 -4.69 -26.34 7.42
N GLU A 78 -3.99 -27.41 7.01
CA GLU A 78 -2.59 -27.61 7.35
C GLU A 78 -1.72 -26.46 6.84
N ARG A 79 -1.92 -26.04 5.58
CA ARG A 79 -1.19 -24.92 4.98
C ARG A 79 -1.52 -23.59 5.65
N GLN A 80 -2.79 -23.39 6.03
CA GLN A 80 -3.20 -22.21 6.80
C GLN A 80 -2.45 -22.14 8.14
N HIS A 81 -2.42 -23.24 8.89
CA HIS A 81 -1.72 -23.29 10.18
C HIS A 81 -0.22 -23.05 10.06
N GLU A 82 0.44 -23.56 9.01
CA GLU A 82 1.86 -23.29 8.76
C GLU A 82 2.15 -21.78 8.63
N LEU A 83 1.34 -21.08 7.85
CA LEU A 83 1.48 -19.65 7.61
C LEU A 83 1.16 -18.84 8.85
N GLU A 84 0.12 -19.22 9.59
CA GLU A 84 -0.23 -18.59 10.87
C GLU A 84 0.89 -18.78 11.90
N HIS A 85 1.43 -19.99 12.04
CA HIS A 85 2.56 -20.27 12.93
C HIS A 85 3.82 -19.47 12.53
N PHE A 86 4.09 -19.38 11.23
CA PHE A 86 5.17 -18.55 10.71
C PHE A 86 4.94 -17.08 11.07
N ALA A 87 3.74 -16.55 10.80
CA ALA A 87 3.37 -15.16 11.06
C ALA A 87 3.43 -14.81 12.55
N LEU A 88 3.03 -15.71 13.44
CA LEU A 88 3.15 -15.52 14.89
C LEU A 88 4.61 -15.37 15.35
N LYS A 89 5.55 -16.02 14.66
CA LYS A 89 6.99 -15.98 15.00
C LYS A 89 7.74 -14.84 14.31
N LYS A 90 7.36 -14.49 13.09
CA LYS A 90 8.12 -13.59 12.19
C LYS A 90 7.39 -12.32 11.81
N GLY A 91 6.09 -12.23 12.08
CA GLY A 91 5.22 -11.14 11.65
C GLY A 91 4.44 -11.49 10.37
N TRP A 92 3.24 -10.91 10.25
CA TRP A 92 2.38 -11.08 9.08
C TRP A 92 2.97 -10.50 7.81
N ASP A 93 3.72 -9.40 7.91
CA ASP A 93 4.39 -8.80 6.74
C ASP A 93 5.36 -9.79 6.11
N MET A 94 6.17 -10.48 6.92
CA MET A 94 7.07 -11.53 6.44
C MET A 94 6.33 -12.76 5.90
N ALA A 95 5.16 -13.09 6.46
CA ALA A 95 4.39 -14.25 6.00
C ALA A 95 3.82 -14.06 4.58
N MET A 96 3.60 -12.81 4.15
CA MET A 96 3.09 -12.45 2.83
C MET A 96 4.18 -12.41 1.74
N GLU A 97 5.46 -12.59 2.12
CA GLU A 97 6.59 -12.54 1.20
C GLU A 97 6.89 -13.91 0.58
N LEU A 98 7.58 -13.88 -0.57
CA LEU A 98 8.12 -15.09 -1.19
C LEU A 98 9.11 -15.81 -0.26
N LYS A 99 9.04 -17.14 -0.23
CA LYS A 99 9.88 -18.00 0.59
C LYS A 99 11.38 -17.76 0.41
N TYR A 100 11.81 -17.57 -0.83
CA TYR A 100 13.23 -17.29 -1.13
C TYR A 100 13.69 -15.90 -0.67
N GLY A 101 12.75 -14.97 -0.46
CA GLY A 101 12.97 -13.67 0.19
C GLY A 101 12.97 -13.73 1.72
N GLY A 102 12.88 -14.94 2.29
CA GLY A 102 12.73 -15.14 3.74
C GLY A 102 11.28 -15.18 4.22
N GLY A 103 10.31 -15.14 3.30
CA GLY A 103 8.89 -15.26 3.59
C GLY A 103 8.39 -16.70 3.72
N ALA A 104 7.08 -16.88 3.58
CA ALA A 104 6.42 -18.17 3.78
C ALA A 104 5.66 -18.68 2.56
N LEU A 105 5.44 -17.84 1.54
CA LEU A 105 4.70 -18.20 0.33
C LEU A 105 5.58 -18.92 -0.69
N GLU A 106 5.05 -19.98 -1.28
CA GLU A 106 5.61 -20.57 -2.50
C GLU A 106 5.35 -19.63 -3.70
N ASP A 107 6.09 -19.83 -4.81
CA ASP A 107 6.04 -18.90 -5.95
C ASP A 107 4.62 -18.70 -6.52
N HIS A 108 3.84 -19.78 -6.62
CA HIS A 108 2.46 -19.71 -7.14
C HIS A 108 1.51 -18.99 -6.17
N GLU A 109 1.63 -19.26 -4.87
CA GLU A 109 0.86 -18.60 -3.82
C GLU A 109 1.16 -17.10 -3.76
N ALA A 110 2.44 -16.73 -3.89
CA ALA A 110 2.86 -15.34 -3.97
C ALA A 110 2.34 -14.65 -5.23
N SER A 111 2.31 -15.35 -6.37
CA SER A 111 1.73 -14.83 -7.61
C SER A 111 0.23 -14.52 -7.45
N GLU A 112 -0.54 -15.46 -6.89
CA GLU A 112 -1.97 -15.26 -6.62
C GLU A 112 -2.21 -14.09 -5.65
N TRP A 113 -1.39 -13.98 -4.60
CA TRP A 113 -1.47 -12.87 -3.67
C TRP A 113 -1.14 -11.53 -4.35
N GLN A 114 -0.10 -11.50 -5.20
CA GLN A 114 0.32 -10.31 -5.93
C GLN A 114 -0.78 -9.83 -6.90
N GLU A 115 -1.55 -10.71 -7.52
CA GLU A 115 -2.69 -10.35 -8.36
C GLU A 115 -3.74 -9.55 -7.59
N ILE A 116 -4.07 -9.99 -6.37
CA ILE A 116 -5.02 -9.29 -5.48
C ILE A 116 -4.48 -7.91 -5.10
N ILE A 117 -3.19 -7.82 -4.75
CA ILE A 117 -2.54 -6.55 -4.42
C ILE A 117 -2.54 -5.60 -5.61
N ASN A 118 -2.20 -6.09 -6.80
CA ASN A 118 -2.18 -5.29 -8.02
C ASN A 118 -3.57 -4.77 -8.37
N ALA A 119 -4.60 -5.62 -8.29
CA ALA A 119 -5.99 -5.21 -8.50
C ALA A 119 -6.41 -4.11 -7.51
N ARG A 120 -5.99 -4.22 -6.24
CA ARG A 120 -6.25 -3.18 -5.23
C ARG A 120 -5.50 -1.88 -5.53
N LEU A 121 -4.23 -1.96 -5.92
CA LEU A 121 -3.43 -0.78 -6.30
C LEU A 121 -4.03 -0.05 -7.50
N GLU A 122 -4.52 -0.78 -8.50
CA GLU A 122 -5.22 -0.19 -9.64
C GLU A 122 -6.50 0.55 -9.23
N GLN A 123 -7.29 -0.02 -8.32
CA GLN A 123 -8.48 0.65 -7.78
C GLN A 123 -8.11 1.95 -7.06
N LEU A 124 -7.10 1.91 -6.20
CA LEU A 124 -6.63 3.09 -5.46
C LEU A 124 -6.02 4.14 -6.41
N MET A 125 -5.31 3.73 -7.45
CA MET A 125 -4.80 4.62 -8.48
C MET A 125 -5.94 5.33 -9.22
N LYS A 126 -6.99 4.61 -9.62
CA LYS A 126 -8.18 5.20 -10.25
C LYS A 126 -8.89 6.19 -9.31
N GLN A 127 -8.96 5.87 -8.02
CA GLN A 127 -9.47 6.79 -7.01
C GLN A 127 -8.62 8.06 -6.92
N ALA A 128 -7.28 7.92 -6.84
CA ALA A 128 -6.36 9.06 -6.81
C ALA A 128 -6.50 9.93 -8.07
N ARG A 129 -6.58 9.33 -9.25
CA ARG A 129 -6.85 10.04 -10.52
C ARG A 129 -8.14 10.85 -10.46
N SER A 130 -9.24 10.22 -10.04
CA SER A 130 -10.51 10.93 -9.92
C SER A 130 -10.45 12.08 -8.91
N GLN A 131 -9.63 11.99 -7.87
CA GLN A 131 -9.41 13.11 -6.96
C GLN A 131 -8.62 14.22 -7.65
N ILE A 132 -7.49 13.88 -8.28
CA ILE A 132 -6.59 14.83 -8.99
C ILE A 132 -7.29 15.55 -10.15
N ASP A 133 -8.18 14.88 -10.86
CA ASP A 133 -8.84 15.43 -12.06
C ASP A 133 -10.13 16.19 -11.74
N LYS A 134 -10.65 16.08 -10.50
CA LYS A 134 -11.76 16.93 -10.04
C LYS A 134 -11.23 18.35 -9.83
N GLU A 135 -11.26 19.16 -10.89
CA GLU A 135 -11.42 20.61 -10.79
C GLU A 135 -12.81 20.86 -10.18
N GLU A 136 -12.89 21.61 -9.07
CA GLU A 136 -14.16 22.25 -8.68
C GLU A 136 -14.50 23.38 -9.66
#